data_AF-A0A522E3Y9-F1
#
_entry.id   AF-A0A522E3Y9-F1
#
_cell.length_a   1.000
_cell.length_b   1.000
_cell.length_c   1.000
_cell.angle_alpha   90.00
_cell.angle_beta   90.00
_cell.angle_gamma   90.00
#
_symmetry.space_group_name_H-M   'P 1'
#
loop_
_entity.id
_entity.type
_entity.pdbx_description
1 polymer ?
#
loop_
_entity_poly.entity_id
_entity_poly.type
_entity_poly.pdbx_seq_one_letter_code
_entity_poly.pdbx_strand_id
1 'polypeptide(L)' 'MATIHADGSPSLVISCLAHYAGGEVILKEDETDKFAWVTIEEAKTYDLIDGIYDKIMMADKLSKGERSEWKHS' A
#
# COMPACT_ATOMS: atom_id res chain seq x y z
N MET A 1 -6.55 -3.92 7.67
CA MET A 1 -6.27 -3.09 8.86
C MET A 1 -7.57 -2.41 9.22
N ALA A 2 -8.03 -2.57 10.46
CA ALA A 2 -9.22 -1.91 10.96
C ALA A 2 -8.80 -0.89 12.02
N THR A 3 -9.27 0.35 11.90
CA THR A 3 -8.88 1.46 12.79
C THR A 3 -10.12 2.27 13.15
N ILE A 4 -10.23 2.69 14.41
CA ILE A 4 -11.19 3.71 14.83
C ILE A 4 -10.45 5.04 14.89
N HIS A 5 -10.91 6.01 14.13
CA HIS A 5 -10.31 7.34 14.07
C HIS A 5 -10.66 8.15 15.34
N ALA A 6 -9.95 9.26 15.56
CA ALA A 6 -10.15 10.11 16.73
C ALA A 6 -11.57 10.70 16.84
N ASP A 7 -12.28 10.81 15.72
CA ASP A 7 -13.68 11.24 15.63
C ASP A 7 -14.69 10.09 15.88
N GLY A 8 -14.22 8.86 16.12
CA GLY A 8 -15.04 7.67 16.32
C GLY A 8 -15.45 6.94 15.04
N SER A 9 -15.08 7.47 13.86
CA SER A 9 -15.38 6.85 12.58
C SER A 9 -14.54 5.57 12.39
N PRO A 10 -15.13 4.42 12.03
CA PRO A 10 -14.37 3.22 11.72
C PRO A 10 -13.84 3.26 10.28
N SER A 11 -12.65 2.70 10.07
CA SER A 11 -12.11 2.44 8.73
C SER A 11 -11.58 1.02 8.60
N LEU A 12 -11.66 0.49 7.38
CA LEU A 12 -11.10 -0.79 6.99
C LEU A 12 -10.28 -0.62 5.71
N VAL A 13 -8.99 -0.92 5.79
CA VAL A 13 -8.07 -0.92 4.66
C VAL A 13 -7.82 -2.35 4.20
N ILE A 14 -8.22 -2.63 2.95
CA ILE A 14 -7.95 -3.88 2.23
C ILE A 14 -6.85 -3.60 1.20
N SER A 15 -5.78 -4.39 1.24
CA SER A 15 -4.65 -4.25 0.32
C SER A 15 -4.71 -5.38 -0.71
N CYS A 16 -4.76 -5.01 -1.99
CA CYS A 16 -4.77 -5.94 -3.12
C CYS A 16 -3.52 -5.74 -3.98
N LEU A 17 -3.04 -6.80 -4.62
CA LEU A 17 -1.87 -6.78 -5.50
C LEU A 17 -2.29 -7.17 -6.93
N ALA A 18 -1.80 -6.43 -7.92
CA ALA A 18 -2.01 -6.71 -9.33
C ALA A 18 -0.77 -6.29 -10.15
N HIS A 19 -0.58 -6.92 -11.29
CA HIS A 19 0.42 -6.47 -12.26
C HIS A 19 -0.14 -5.28 -13.06
N TYR A 20 0.66 -4.25 -13.26
CA TYR A 20 0.25 -3.10 -14.07
C TYR A 20 0.07 -3.51 -15.53
N ALA A 21 -1.10 -3.24 -16.11
CA ALA A 21 -1.43 -3.64 -17.47
C ALA A 21 -0.84 -2.72 -18.57
N GLY A 22 -0.20 -1.61 -18.18
CA GLY A 22 0.30 -0.58 -19.09
C GLY A 22 -0.67 0.61 -19.22
N GLY A 23 -0.24 1.64 -19.97
CA GLY A 23 -1.00 2.88 -20.18
C GLY A 23 -0.46 4.08 -19.41
N GLU A 24 -1.18 5.21 -19.49
CA GLU A 24 -0.90 6.43 -18.75
C GLU A 24 -1.73 6.48 -17.46
N VAL A 25 -1.11 6.90 -16.35
CA VAL A 25 -1.79 7.07 -15.06
C VAL A 25 -2.52 8.41 -15.07
N ILE A 26 -3.85 8.37 -15.06
CA ILE A 26 -4.70 9.56 -14.99
C ILE A 26 -5.31 9.63 -13.59
N LEU A 27 -5.03 10.72 -12.87
CA LEU A 27 -5.56 10.94 -11.53
C LEU A 27 -6.96 11.53 -11.57
N LYS A 28 -7.76 11.16 -10.56
CA LYS A 28 -9.05 11.78 -10.31
C LYS A 28 -8.82 12.94 -9.33
N GLU A 29 -8.94 14.16 -9.82
CA GLU A 29 -8.50 15.38 -9.10
C GLU A 29 -9.23 15.63 -7.77
N ASP A 30 -10.45 15.10 -7.60
CA ASP A 30 -11.26 15.21 -6.38
C ASP A 30 -10.91 14.14 -5.32
N GLU A 31 -10.14 13.11 -5.68
CA GLU A 31 -9.78 12.00 -4.80
C GLU A 31 -8.27 11.89 -4.54
N THR A 32 -7.44 12.29 -5.51
CA THR A 32 -5.99 12.09 -5.49
C THR A 32 -5.26 13.29 -6.08
N ASP A 33 -4.21 13.76 -5.40
CA ASP A 33 -3.41 14.90 -5.81
C ASP A 33 -2.14 14.51 -6.57
N LYS A 34 -1.51 13.38 -6.21
CA LYS A 34 -0.20 12.96 -6.75
C LYS A 34 -0.08 11.45 -6.90
N PHE A 35 0.79 11.04 -7.82
CA PHE A 35 1.27 9.66 -7.92
C PHE A 35 2.78 9.61 -8.12
N ALA A 36 3.38 8.50 -7.73
CA ALA A 36 4.76 8.18 -8.00
C ALA A 36 4.93 6.68 -8.21
N TRP A 37 5.73 6.31 -9.20
CA TRP A 37 6.30 4.96 -9.28
C TRP A 37 7.55 4.93 -8.42
N VAL A 38 7.61 4.02 -7.46
CA VAL A 38 8.68 3.97 -6.46
C VAL A 38 9.20 2.56 -6.28
N THR A 39 10.47 2.46 -5.95
CA THR A 39 11.08 1.26 -5.38
C THR A 39 10.69 1.10 -3.91
N ILE A 40 10.97 -0.08 -3.35
CA ILE A 40 10.74 -0.38 -1.92
C ILE A 40 11.59 0.50 -0.99
N GLU A 41 12.76 0.94 -1.46
CA GLU A 41 13.64 1.83 -0.70
C GLU A 41 13.12 3.26 -0.72
N GLU A 42 12.70 3.76 -1.89
CA GLU A 42 12.10 5.09 -2.04
C GLU A 42 10.79 5.20 -1.25
N ALA A 43 9.97 4.13 -1.21
CA ALA A 43 8.71 4.10 -0.47
C ALA A 43 8.89 4.45 1.02
N LYS A 44 10.03 4.09 1.65
CA LYS A 44 10.32 4.42 3.07
C LYS A 44 10.39 5.92 3.35
N THR A 45 10.65 6.73 2.33
CA THR A 45 10.87 8.17 2.49
C THR A 45 9.57 8.98 2.53
N TYR A 46 8.44 8.35 2.19
CA TYR A 46 7.13 8.98 2.21
C TYR A 46 6.48 8.89 3.60
N ASP A 47 5.59 9.83 3.89
CA ASP A 47 4.71 9.76 5.05
C ASP A 47 3.62 8.72 4.79
N LEU A 48 3.86 7.51 5.29
CA LEU A 48 3.06 6.34 5.03
C LEU A 48 2.14 6.04 6.22
N ILE A 49 0.90 5.65 5.93
CA ILE A 49 0.00 5.14 6.97
C ILE A 49 0.60 3.92 7.67
N ASP A 50 0.28 3.77 8.95
CA ASP A 50 0.87 2.71 9.77
C ASP A 50 0.70 1.31 9.15
N GLY A 51 1.77 0.51 9.24
CA GLY A 51 1.83 -0.86 8.71
C GLY A 51 1.72 -1.01 7.18
N ILE A 52 1.60 0.05 6.38
CA ILE A 52 1.56 -0.09 4.90
C ILE A 52 2.93 -0.46 4.34
N TYR A 53 4.00 0.04 4.94
CA TYR A 53 5.36 -0.25 4.48
C TYR A 53 5.66 -1.76 4.53
N ASP A 54 5.29 -2.43 5.63
CA ASP A 54 5.44 -3.87 5.78
C ASP A 54 4.63 -4.63 4.73
N LYS A 55 3.42 -4.18 4.43
CA LYS A 55 2.58 -4.78 3.37
C LYS A 55 3.19 -4.61 1.99
N ILE A 56 3.78 -3.45 1.69
CA ILE A 56 4.50 -3.20 0.44
C ILE A 56 5.68 -4.17 0.32
N MET A 57 6.47 -4.38 1.40
CA MET A 57 7.54 -5.39 1.41
C MET A 57 7.01 -6.82 1.23
N MET A 58 5.89 -7.17 1.85
CA MET A 58 5.26 -8.48 1.66
C MET A 58 4.79 -8.68 0.21
N ALA A 59 4.20 -7.65 -0.39
CA ALA A 59 3.75 -7.69 -1.78
C ALA A 59 4.93 -7.85 -2.76
N ASP A 60 6.05 -7.18 -2.53
CA ASP A 60 7.27 -7.33 -3.32
C ASP A 60 7.81 -8.77 -3.27
N LYS A 61 7.91 -9.35 -2.06
CA LYS A 61 8.28 -10.76 -1.88
C LYS A 61 7.34 -11.71 -2.62
N LEU A 62 6.03 -11.51 -2.46
CA LEU A 62 5.01 -12.31 -3.15
C LEU A 62 5.15 -12.22 -4.67
N SER A 63 5.42 -11.02 -5.21
CA SER A 63 5.63 -10.80 -6.65
C SER A 63 6.86 -11.51 -7.19
N LYS A 64 7.89 -11.69 -6.36
CA LYS A 64 9.11 -12.45 -6.65
C LYS A 64 8.95 -13.97 -6.45
N GLY A 65 7.76 -14.42 -6.06
CA GLY A 65 7.47 -15.83 -5.80
C GLY A 65 7.90 -16.32 -4.42
N GLU A 66 8.34 -15.42 -3.54
CA GLU A 66 8.69 -15.73 -2.16
C GLU A 66 7.40 -15.77 -1.33
N ARG A 67 6.97 -16.97 -0.93
CA ARG A 67 5.84 -17.13 0.00
C ARG A 67 6.34 -16.94 1.43
N SER A 68 5.87 -15.87 2.07
CA SER A 68 6.02 -15.68 3.51
C SER A 68 4.70 -15.92 4.21
N GLU A 69 4.73 -16.72 5.28
CA GLU A 69 3.62 -16.81 6.21
C GLU A 69 3.57 -15.54 7.04
N TRP A 70 2.38 -14.94 7.14
CA TRP A 70 2.17 -13.83 8.04
C TRP A 70 2.29 -14.34 9.48
N LYS A 71 3.33 -13.89 10.18
CA LYS A 71 3.54 -14.18 11.61
C LYS A 71 3.01 -13.00 12.42
N HIS A 72 1.88 -13.19 13.09
CA HIS A 72 1.42 -12.28 14.13
C HIS A 72 2.20 -12.60 15.40
N SER A 73 3.00 -11.65 15.90
CA SER A 73 3.49 -11.64 17.29
C SER A 73 2.57 -10.80 18.15
#